data_AF-A0A1C5C4J4-F1
#
_entry.id   AF-A0A1C5C4J4-F1
#
_cell.length_a   1.000
_cell.length_b   1.000
_cell.length_c   1.000
_cell.angle_alpha   90.00
_cell.angle_beta   90.00
_cell.angle_gamma   90.00
#
_symmetry.space_group_name_H-M   'P 1'
#
loop_
_entity.id
_entity.type
_entity.pdbx_description
1 polymer ?
#
loop_
_entity_poly.entity_id
_entity_poly.type
_entity_poly.pdbx_seq_one_letter_code
_entity_poly.pdbx_strand_id
1 'polypeptide(L)'
;MKLDLRITTVSPKPSRSAVDPDGNPPVVTVLLEDRYGLPYRFLAGPVPVDGRPVPVSFAVSAAGGLAVTGIEVDDTPPFRQAQKRRVMVSDVRAVTGPGGDHASGAGSSEKRERPVPVSGSVRWDASMALTEHGDSRPGETPVRNGTSGLPDFTYDTGVETEDDWKQTTSTLRITAARPEAAPLKAVATDDYLEKANAKLGDEIDLTLAGNTVRVTLAESVRRLPTTGTAELSGAADPAQYGGALLLDLKAVAEVLARRTTATIEATEWWLSAGPGDAPKVAAALRALPDTDPAQVLVRAEAAQQLVDDPLGAGPQSALPAVAVVAAALAAVGFAVSASGSRRERSAELGVLRALGAPRRQLARMIAAEQGVLIALALLIGLGIGTVLTRAVVPLIVLTGQADRPVPSVLVELPAGQVAALLAGVAALPLVIVATMALRRGDPAVTLRHQGDH
;
A
#
# COMPACT_ATOMS: atom_id res chain seq x y z
N MET A 1 9.11 29.99 -1.22
CA MET A 1 8.47 30.85 -2.24
C MET A 1 7.87 32.06 -1.53
N LYS A 2 7.82 33.22 -2.19
CA LYS A 2 7.26 34.46 -1.66
C LYS A 2 6.40 35.13 -2.73
N LEU A 3 5.26 35.70 -2.36
CA LEU A 3 4.40 36.49 -3.24
C LEU A 3 3.72 37.60 -2.43
N ASP A 4 3.33 38.67 -3.09
CA ASP A 4 2.63 39.78 -2.45
C ASP A 4 1.14 39.73 -2.83
N LEU A 5 0.27 39.71 -1.82
CA LEU A 5 -1.18 39.76 -1.97
C LEU A 5 -1.70 41.14 -1.59
N ARG A 6 -2.69 41.63 -2.34
CA ARG A 6 -3.35 42.90 -2.05
C ARG A 6 -4.85 42.75 -2.25
N ILE A 7 -5.64 43.16 -1.25
CA ILE A 7 -7.09 43.27 -1.36
C ILE A 7 -7.49 44.73 -1.13
N THR A 8 -8.30 45.30 -2.02
CA THR A 8 -8.79 46.69 -1.94
C THR A 8 -10.29 46.75 -2.14
N THR A 9 -11.00 47.58 -1.38
CA THR A 9 -12.41 47.91 -1.69
C THR A 9 -12.47 48.87 -2.88
N VAL A 10 -13.13 48.45 -3.95
CA VAL A 10 -13.41 49.23 -5.17
C VAL A 10 -14.69 50.04 -5.00
N SER A 11 -15.73 49.46 -4.40
CA SER A 11 -16.99 50.15 -4.13
C SER A 11 -17.72 49.54 -2.92
N PRO A 12 -18.35 50.36 -2.06
CA PRO A 12 -18.35 51.83 -2.08
C PRO A 12 -16.96 52.41 -1.75
N LYS A 13 -16.69 53.65 -2.18
CA LYS A 13 -15.36 54.28 -2.00
C LYS A 13 -15.06 54.41 -0.50
N PRO A 14 -13.92 53.90 0.00
CA PRO A 14 -13.65 53.90 1.43
C PRO A 14 -13.59 55.35 1.96
N SER A 15 -14.37 55.66 2.99
CA SER A 15 -14.21 56.90 3.75
C SER A 15 -13.03 56.72 4.72
N ARG A 16 -12.29 57.80 5.03
CA ARG A 16 -11.10 57.75 5.92
C ARG A 16 -11.39 57.21 7.33
N SER A 17 -12.65 57.00 7.69
CA SER A 17 -13.17 56.53 8.97
C SER A 17 -13.97 55.22 8.88
N ALA A 18 -14.08 54.60 7.70
CA ALA A 18 -14.83 53.35 7.47
C ALA A 18 -13.92 52.15 7.17
N VAL A 19 -12.81 52.03 7.89
CA VAL A 19 -12.24 50.69 8.12
C VAL A 19 -13.10 50.11 9.22
N ASP A 20 -13.97 49.16 8.88
CA ASP A 20 -14.73 48.42 9.89
C ASP A 20 -13.72 47.69 10.79
N PRO A 21 -13.50 48.15 12.04
CA PRO A 21 -12.48 47.58 12.92
C PRO A 21 -12.83 46.17 13.37
N ASP A 22 -14.11 45.79 13.24
CA ASP A 22 -14.70 44.55 13.75
C ASP A 22 -14.88 43.48 12.66
N GLY A 23 -14.51 43.77 11.41
CA GLY A 23 -14.58 42.83 10.30
C GLY A 23 -13.39 41.87 10.27
N ASN A 24 -13.66 40.56 10.28
CA ASN A 24 -12.60 39.57 10.07
C ASN A 24 -12.00 39.75 8.66
N PRO A 25 -10.66 39.91 8.54
CA PRO A 25 -10.02 40.03 7.23
C PRO A 25 -10.22 38.75 6.41
N PRO A 26 -10.35 38.86 5.08
CA PRO A 26 -10.41 37.70 4.21
C PRO A 26 -9.20 36.79 4.40
N VAL A 27 -9.44 35.49 4.41
CA VAL A 27 -8.41 34.47 4.53
C VAL A 27 -8.05 34.00 3.14
N VAL A 28 -6.76 34.03 2.81
CA VAL A 28 -6.28 33.60 1.51
C VAL A 28 -5.63 32.22 1.60
N THR A 29 -5.94 31.37 0.63
CA THR A 29 -5.29 30.08 0.41
C THR A 29 -4.64 30.07 -0.98
N VAL A 30 -3.38 29.66 -1.07
CA VAL A 30 -2.64 29.52 -2.33
C VAL A 30 -2.70 28.06 -2.76
N LEU A 31 -3.12 27.81 -4.00
CA LEU A 31 -3.15 26.49 -4.60
C LEU A 31 -1.86 26.26 -5.38
N LEU A 32 -1.15 25.20 -5.02
CA LEU A 32 0.07 24.74 -5.66
C LEU A 32 -0.16 23.42 -6.35
N GLU A 33 0.64 23.13 -7.37
CA GLU A 33 0.66 21.84 -8.04
C GLU A 33 2.10 21.41 -8.25
N ASP A 34 2.42 20.16 -7.92
CA ASP A 34 3.76 19.63 -8.17
C ASP A 34 3.97 19.22 -9.64
N ARG A 35 5.18 18.79 -9.96
CA ARG A 35 5.53 18.30 -11.30
C ARG A 35 4.73 17.06 -11.75
N TYR A 36 4.06 16.37 -10.83
CA TYR A 36 3.24 15.19 -11.09
C TYR A 36 1.76 15.52 -11.27
N GLY A 37 1.38 16.78 -11.04
CA GLY A 37 0.01 17.26 -11.16
C GLY A 37 -0.82 17.13 -9.89
N LEU A 38 -0.18 16.91 -8.74
CA LEU A 38 -0.87 16.78 -7.46
C LEU A 38 -1.13 18.15 -6.83
N PRO A 39 -2.37 18.44 -6.41
CA PRO A 39 -2.72 19.73 -5.82
C PRO A 39 -2.33 19.79 -4.34
N TYR A 40 -1.86 20.96 -3.90
CA TYR A 40 -1.58 21.29 -2.51
C TYR A 40 -2.23 22.62 -2.14
N ARG A 41 -2.83 22.69 -0.95
CA ARG A 41 -3.46 23.91 -0.43
C ARG A 41 -2.57 24.49 0.66
N PHE A 42 -2.08 25.72 0.44
CA PHE A 42 -1.28 26.42 1.44
C PHE A 42 -2.06 27.61 2.01
N LEU A 43 -2.38 27.55 3.30
CA LEU A 43 -3.05 28.64 4.00
C LEU A 43 -2.10 29.83 4.14
N ALA A 44 -2.34 30.91 3.37
CA ALA A 44 -1.57 32.14 3.47
C ALA A 44 -1.96 32.97 4.70
N GLY A 45 -3.17 32.77 5.22
CA GLY A 45 -3.70 33.48 6.38
C GLY A 45 -4.46 34.75 6.00
N PRO A 46 -4.78 35.60 7.00
CA PRO A 46 -5.60 36.80 6.79
C PRO A 46 -4.87 37.89 6.01
N VAL A 47 -5.56 38.51 5.05
CA VAL A 47 -5.06 39.64 4.25
C VAL A 47 -5.96 40.87 4.46
N PRO A 48 -5.45 41.95 5.09
CA PRO A 48 -6.24 43.16 5.29
C PRO A 48 -6.72 43.80 3.98
N VAL A 49 -7.91 44.40 4.02
CA VAL A 49 -8.55 45.10 2.88
C VAL A 49 -8.11 46.58 2.81
N ASP A 50 -6.87 46.89 3.19
CA ASP A 50 -6.32 48.24 3.26
C ASP A 50 -5.59 48.67 1.97
N GLY A 51 -5.49 47.76 1.00
CA GLY A 51 -4.79 47.98 -0.26
C GLY A 51 -3.27 47.97 -0.17
N ARG A 52 -2.69 47.62 0.98
CA ARG A 52 -1.24 47.46 1.10
C ARG A 52 -0.85 46.03 0.67
N PRO A 53 0.34 45.85 0.07
CA PRO A 53 0.84 44.53 -0.24
C PRO A 53 1.19 43.79 1.06
N VAL A 54 0.63 42.60 1.23
CA VAL A 54 0.94 41.66 2.30
C VAL A 54 1.86 40.57 1.74
N PRO A 55 3.13 40.51 2.16
CA PRO A 55 4.04 39.47 1.72
C PRO A 55 3.68 38.14 2.38
N VAL A 56 3.42 37.12 1.57
CA VAL A 56 3.17 35.74 2.00
C VAL A 56 4.35 34.89 1.57
N SER A 57 4.82 34.03 2.48
CA SER A 57 5.89 33.09 2.17
C SER A 57 5.60 31.70 2.70
N PHE A 58 5.98 30.69 1.92
CA PHE A 58 5.85 29.29 2.28
C PHE A 58 7.07 28.49 1.85
N ALA A 59 7.43 27.50 2.65
CA ALA A 59 8.53 26.60 2.36
C ALA A 59 8.15 25.68 1.19
N VAL A 60 9.04 25.54 0.22
CA VAL A 60 8.84 24.66 -0.94
C VAL A 60 10.13 23.91 -1.21
N SER A 61 10.01 22.62 -1.54
CA SER A 61 11.16 21.84 -2.00
C SER A 61 11.49 22.20 -3.44
N ALA A 62 12.75 22.52 -3.72
CA ALA A 62 13.21 22.77 -5.09
C ALA A 62 13.02 21.55 -6.01
N ALA A 63 13.06 20.34 -5.45
CA ALA A 63 12.84 19.10 -6.20
C ALA A 63 11.39 18.92 -6.64
N GLY A 64 10.43 19.52 -5.93
CA GLY A 64 8.99 19.35 -6.20
C GLY A 64 8.52 19.97 -7.51
N GLY A 65 9.26 20.96 -8.04
CA GLY A 65 8.86 21.64 -9.28
C GLY A 65 7.49 22.30 -9.19
N LEU A 66 7.16 22.88 -8.03
CA LEU A 66 5.84 23.42 -7.72
C LEU A 66 5.49 24.64 -8.60
N ALA A 67 4.25 24.66 -9.09
CA ALA A 67 3.64 25.79 -9.78
C ALA A 67 2.48 26.35 -8.96
N VAL A 68 2.31 27.68 -8.93
CA VAL A 68 1.08 28.30 -8.39
C VAL A 68 0.01 28.21 -9.45
N THR A 69 -1.09 27.51 -9.13
CA THR A 69 -2.17 27.22 -10.08
C THR A 69 -3.50 27.83 -9.65
N GLY A 70 -3.58 28.42 -8.46
CA GLY A 70 -4.79 29.08 -8.01
C GLY A 70 -4.65 29.83 -6.70
N ILE A 71 -5.66 30.63 -6.39
CA ILE A 71 -5.83 31.39 -5.16
C ILE A 71 -7.30 31.33 -4.79
N GLU A 72 -7.56 31.05 -3.52
CA GLU A 72 -8.88 31.13 -2.93
C GLU A 72 -8.89 32.23 -1.87
N VAL A 73 -9.94 33.03 -1.86
CA VAL A 73 -10.18 34.07 -0.88
C VAL A 73 -11.51 33.77 -0.22
N ASP A 74 -11.46 33.38 1.04
CA ASP A 74 -12.64 33.16 1.87
C ASP A 74 -12.91 34.44 2.67
N ASP A 75 -14.09 34.98 2.51
CA ASP A 75 -14.49 36.29 3.02
C ASP A 75 -15.83 36.15 3.76
N THR A 76 -16.04 37.00 4.77
CA THR A 76 -17.34 37.12 5.44
C THR A 76 -18.10 38.26 4.78
N PRO A 77 -19.24 38.00 4.11
CA PRO A 77 -20.04 39.06 3.51
C PRO A 77 -20.46 40.13 4.55
N PRO A 78 -20.52 41.41 4.18
CA PRO A 78 -21.05 42.45 5.05
C PRO A 78 -22.58 42.38 5.23
N PHE A 79 -23.09 42.72 6.43
CA PHE A 79 -24.50 42.63 6.85
C PHE A 79 -25.51 43.57 6.16
N ARG A 80 -25.10 44.48 5.27
CA ARG A 80 -26.00 45.51 4.71
C ARG A 80 -25.89 45.74 3.21
N GLN A 81 -24.66 45.80 2.71
CA GLN A 81 -24.42 46.17 1.32
C GLN A 81 -23.22 45.43 0.78
N ALA A 82 -23.39 44.83 -0.40
CA ALA A 82 -22.32 44.17 -1.12
C ALA A 82 -21.19 45.15 -1.40
N GLN A 83 -19.96 44.68 -1.21
CA GLN A 83 -18.78 45.42 -1.55
C GLN A 83 -18.17 44.81 -2.80
N LYS A 84 -17.74 45.65 -3.74
CA LYS A 84 -16.84 45.21 -4.80
C LYS A 84 -15.42 45.33 -4.29
N ARG A 85 -14.71 44.20 -4.18
CA ARG A 85 -13.31 44.13 -3.76
C ARG A 85 -12.45 43.69 -4.93
N ARG A 86 -11.20 44.12 -4.97
CA ARG A 86 -10.21 43.71 -5.96
C ARG A 86 -9.08 42.99 -5.26
N VAL A 87 -8.77 41.78 -5.74
CA VAL A 87 -7.61 41.00 -5.32
C VAL A 87 -6.54 41.03 -6.41
N MET A 88 -5.30 41.26 -6.01
CA MET A 88 -4.14 41.31 -6.91
C MET A 88 -2.97 40.54 -6.32
N VAL A 89 -2.27 39.83 -7.20
CA VAL A 89 -1.01 39.13 -6.89
C VAL A 89 0.14 39.81 -7.60
N SER A 90 1.22 40.06 -6.88
CA SER A 90 2.43 40.67 -7.42
C SER A 90 3.70 40.02 -6.86
N ASP A 91 4.84 40.34 -7.48
CA ASP A 91 6.18 40.07 -6.97
C ASP A 91 6.46 38.63 -6.52
N VAL A 92 6.01 37.67 -7.34
CA VAL A 92 6.24 36.24 -7.12
C VAL A 92 7.73 35.90 -7.26
N ARG A 93 8.34 35.46 -6.17
CA ARG A 93 9.79 35.27 -6.01
C ARG A 93 10.12 33.94 -5.33
N ALA A 94 11.17 33.28 -5.80
CA ALA A 94 11.82 32.19 -5.10
C ALA A 94 12.95 32.76 -4.24
N VAL A 95 12.96 32.44 -2.95
CA VAL A 95 14.02 32.82 -2.02
C VAL A 95 14.79 31.56 -1.66
N THR A 96 16.09 31.53 -1.99
CA THR A 96 16.98 30.42 -1.64
C THR A 96 17.91 30.84 -0.50
N GLY A 97 17.93 30.06 0.58
CA GLY A 97 18.81 30.20 1.75
C GLY A 97 18.68 28.98 2.66
N PRO A 98 19.59 28.77 3.64
CA PRO A 98 19.48 27.67 4.59
C PRO A 98 18.18 27.83 5.38
N GLY A 99 17.24 26.91 5.15
CA GLY A 99 15.92 26.91 5.77
C GLY A 99 15.96 26.18 7.11
N GLY A 100 15.56 26.88 8.17
CA GLY A 100 15.34 26.32 9.51
C GLY A 100 15.31 27.43 10.56
N ASP A 101 14.36 27.37 11.49
CA ASP A 101 14.28 28.24 12.68
C ASP A 101 15.41 27.99 13.70
N HIS A 102 16.42 27.20 13.33
CA HIS A 102 17.63 26.91 14.10
C HIS A 102 18.87 27.38 13.34
N ALA A 103 18.97 28.69 13.10
CA ALA A 103 20.21 29.33 12.72
C ALA A 103 21.05 29.66 13.98
N SER A 104 21.63 28.65 14.62
CA SER A 104 22.71 28.82 15.60
C SER A 104 24.06 28.57 14.91
N GLY A 105 24.51 29.54 14.12
CA GLY A 105 25.83 29.48 13.48
C GLY A 105 26.13 30.76 12.72
N ALA A 106 27.05 31.55 13.26
CA ALA A 106 27.49 32.81 12.68
C ALA A 106 28.14 32.59 11.30
N GLY A 107 27.43 32.99 10.25
CA GLY A 107 27.92 33.09 8.89
C GLY A 107 26.80 33.65 8.02
N SER A 108 26.92 34.93 7.62
CA SER A 108 25.93 35.63 6.80
C SER A 108 25.81 34.98 5.42
N SER A 109 24.98 33.94 5.34
CA SER A 109 24.58 33.28 4.11
C SER A 109 23.54 34.19 3.45
N GLU A 110 23.96 34.91 2.42
CA GLU A 110 23.15 35.89 1.69
C GLU A 110 21.91 35.21 1.09
N LYS A 111 20.70 35.61 1.52
CA LYS A 111 19.44 35.11 0.94
C LYS A 111 19.36 35.60 -0.51
N ARG A 112 19.34 34.67 -1.46
CA ARG A 112 19.24 35.01 -2.88
C ARG A 112 17.79 34.96 -3.34
N GLU A 113 17.24 36.09 -3.76
CA GLU A 113 15.91 36.16 -4.37
C GLU A 113 16.02 36.04 -5.89
N ARG A 114 15.13 35.27 -6.49
CA ARG A 114 14.98 35.14 -7.95
C ARG A 114 13.51 35.26 -8.33
N PRO A 115 13.15 36.06 -9.35
CA PRO A 115 11.78 36.10 -9.83
C PRO A 115 11.37 34.73 -10.36
N VAL A 116 10.14 34.32 -10.06
CA VAL A 116 9.56 33.09 -10.64
C VAL A 116 9.12 33.41 -12.06
N PRO A 117 9.53 32.62 -13.08
CA PRO A 117 9.11 32.86 -14.45
C PRO A 117 7.59 32.73 -14.58
N VAL A 118 6.94 33.81 -15.01
CA VAL A 118 5.52 33.80 -15.37
C VAL A 118 5.43 33.45 -16.85
N SER A 119 4.81 32.32 -17.19
CA SER A 119 4.55 32.01 -18.60
C SER A 119 3.48 32.97 -19.12
N GLY A 120 3.80 33.75 -20.15
CA GLY A 120 2.87 34.70 -20.77
C GLY A 120 1.64 34.05 -21.43
N SER A 121 1.59 32.71 -21.53
CA SER A 121 0.46 31.95 -22.07
C SER A 121 -0.58 31.56 -21.01
N VAL A 122 -0.31 31.77 -19.72
CA VAL A 122 -1.24 31.37 -18.64
C VAL A 122 -2.40 32.36 -18.60
N ARG A 123 -3.60 31.83 -18.83
CA ARG A 123 -4.86 32.54 -18.59
C ARG A 123 -5.36 32.18 -17.21
N TRP A 124 -6.03 33.13 -16.57
CA TRP A 124 -6.65 32.94 -15.27
C TRP A 124 -8.15 33.10 -15.41
N ASP A 125 -8.90 32.20 -14.81
CA ASP A 125 -10.35 32.25 -14.70
C ASP A 125 -10.71 32.43 -13.22
N ALA A 126 -11.85 33.05 -12.96
CA ALA A 126 -12.32 33.31 -11.61
C ALA A 126 -13.81 33.01 -11.48
N SER A 127 -14.20 32.44 -10.35
CA SER A 127 -15.58 32.11 -10.00
C SER A 127 -15.86 32.49 -8.56
N MET A 128 -17.12 32.85 -8.29
CA MET A 128 -17.59 33.22 -6.96
C MET A 128 -18.65 32.21 -6.49
N ALA A 129 -18.55 31.79 -5.23
CA ALA A 129 -19.55 30.96 -4.56
C ALA A 129 -19.91 31.58 -3.21
N LEU A 130 -21.19 31.52 -2.84
CA LEU A 130 -21.67 31.83 -1.50
C LEU A 130 -22.15 30.54 -0.87
N THR A 131 -21.59 30.21 0.29
CA THR A 131 -21.90 28.98 1.02
C THR A 131 -22.60 29.30 2.33
N GLU A 132 -23.74 28.66 2.53
CA GLU A 132 -24.56 28.77 3.75
C GLU A 132 -24.96 27.36 4.18
N HIS A 133 -24.62 26.95 5.41
CA HIS A 133 -24.94 25.62 5.95
C HIS A 133 -24.50 24.41 5.07
N GLY A 134 -23.45 24.58 4.28
CA GLY A 134 -22.97 23.54 3.34
C GLY A 134 -23.61 23.59 1.95
N ASP A 135 -24.69 24.37 1.77
CA ASP A 135 -25.28 24.65 0.47
C ASP A 135 -24.52 25.78 -0.22
N SER A 136 -23.99 25.50 -1.42
CA SER A 136 -23.21 26.45 -2.20
C SER A 136 -24.01 26.94 -3.40
N ARG A 137 -24.18 28.27 -3.51
CA ARG A 137 -24.80 28.92 -4.67
C ARG A 137 -23.79 29.80 -5.41
N PRO A 138 -23.88 29.92 -6.75
CA PRO A 138 -23.01 30.81 -7.52
C PRO A 138 -23.25 32.28 -7.18
N GLY A 139 -22.17 33.05 -7.08
CA GLY A 139 -22.18 34.51 -6.93
C GLY A 139 -22.07 35.26 -8.26
N GLU A 140 -21.94 36.59 -8.20
CA GLU A 140 -21.66 37.41 -9.40
C GLU A 140 -20.30 37.02 -10.01
N THR A 141 -20.23 36.92 -11.33
CA THR A 141 -19.00 36.53 -12.03
C THR A 141 -17.91 37.59 -11.83
N PRO A 142 -16.72 37.21 -11.30
CA PRO A 142 -15.63 38.16 -11.12
C PRO A 142 -15.13 38.73 -12.45
N VAL A 143 -14.71 40.00 -12.43
CA VAL A 143 -14.22 40.73 -13.60
C VAL A 143 -12.71 40.86 -13.56
N ARG A 144 -12.03 40.47 -14.63
CA ARG A 144 -10.58 40.63 -14.77
C ARG A 144 -10.22 42.10 -15.02
N ASN A 145 -9.32 42.68 -14.21
CA ASN A 145 -8.98 44.11 -14.34
C ASN A 145 -7.73 44.39 -15.20
N GLY A 146 -6.83 43.41 -15.35
CA GLY A 146 -5.52 43.60 -15.97
C GLY A 146 -5.23 42.64 -17.14
N THR A 147 -4.19 42.96 -17.90
CA THR A 147 -3.63 42.10 -18.96
C THR A 147 -2.36 41.36 -18.52
N SER A 148 -1.92 41.56 -17.27
CA SER A 148 -0.76 40.86 -16.72
C SER A 148 -0.97 39.35 -16.70
N GLY A 149 0.14 38.58 -16.68
CA GLY A 149 0.10 37.12 -16.53
C GLY A 149 -0.22 36.63 -15.11
N LEU A 150 -0.50 37.55 -14.18
CA LEU A 150 -0.79 37.25 -12.77
C LEU A 150 -2.28 37.52 -12.45
N PRO A 151 -2.84 36.89 -11.40
CA PRO A 151 -4.21 37.13 -10.94
C PRO A 151 -4.48 38.61 -10.58
N ASP A 152 -5.53 39.17 -11.18
CA ASP A 152 -6.05 40.51 -10.90
C ASP A 152 -7.55 40.58 -11.23
N PHE A 153 -8.39 40.43 -10.20
CA PHE A 153 -9.84 40.29 -10.34
C PHE A 153 -10.60 41.17 -9.36
N THR A 154 -11.71 41.74 -9.82
CA THR A 154 -12.72 42.40 -9.01
C THR A 154 -13.87 41.43 -8.80
N TYR A 155 -14.27 41.23 -7.55
CA TYR A 155 -15.35 40.33 -7.15
C TYR A 155 -16.34 41.06 -6.24
N ASP A 156 -17.56 40.53 -6.19
CA ASP A 156 -18.60 41.00 -5.28
C ASP A 156 -18.60 40.12 -4.03
N THR A 157 -18.56 40.73 -2.84
CA THR A 157 -18.51 40.00 -1.57
C THR A 157 -19.84 39.33 -1.22
N GLY A 158 -20.93 39.68 -1.90
CA GLY A 158 -22.28 39.38 -1.47
C GLY A 158 -22.69 40.17 -0.22
N VAL A 159 -23.85 39.81 0.31
CA VAL A 159 -24.45 40.42 1.51
C VAL A 159 -24.88 39.31 2.46
N GLU A 160 -24.64 39.51 3.74
CA GLU A 160 -25.22 38.71 4.81
C GLU A 160 -26.56 39.36 5.20
N THR A 161 -27.65 38.59 5.19
CA THR A 161 -29.00 39.11 5.41
C THR A 161 -29.35 39.04 6.89
N GLU A 162 -29.93 40.11 7.46
CA GLU A 162 -30.23 40.25 8.90
C GLU A 162 -31.19 39.19 9.47
N ASP A 163 -31.97 38.51 8.61
CA ASP A 163 -32.86 37.41 8.99
C ASP A 163 -32.12 36.07 9.25
N ASP A 164 -30.85 35.96 8.88
CA ASP A 164 -30.06 34.75 9.11
C ASP A 164 -29.26 34.86 10.42
N TRP A 165 -29.64 34.04 11.40
CA TRP A 165 -28.80 33.71 12.55
C TRP A 165 -27.58 32.83 12.16
N LYS A 166 -27.18 32.85 10.89
CA LYS A 166 -26.32 31.85 10.25
C LYS A 166 -25.25 32.53 9.39
N GLN A 167 -23.99 32.16 9.62
CA GLN A 167 -22.86 32.73 8.90
C GLN A 167 -22.83 32.28 7.44
N THR A 168 -22.84 33.26 6.53
CA THR A 168 -22.56 33.04 5.11
C THR A 168 -21.06 33.18 4.87
N THR A 169 -20.46 32.28 4.08
CA THR A 169 -19.07 32.42 3.61
C THR A 169 -19.05 32.73 2.12
N SER A 170 -18.24 33.71 1.73
CA SER A 170 -18.04 34.14 0.35
C SER A 170 -16.69 33.64 -0.13
N THR A 171 -16.66 32.72 -1.09
CA THR A 171 -15.40 32.14 -1.60
C THR A 171 -15.18 32.59 -3.03
N LEU A 172 -14.15 33.43 -3.23
CA LEU A 172 -13.60 33.71 -4.55
C LEU A 172 -12.53 32.69 -4.88
N ARG A 173 -12.67 31.99 -6.00
CA ARG A 173 -11.65 31.07 -6.51
C ARG A 173 -11.11 31.57 -7.84
N ILE A 174 -9.80 31.79 -7.91
CA ILE A 174 -9.07 32.15 -9.11
C ILE A 174 -8.15 31.00 -9.48
N THR A 175 -8.26 30.45 -10.67
CA THR A 175 -7.45 29.30 -11.11
C THR A 175 -6.85 29.53 -12.49
N ALA A 176 -5.70 28.93 -12.73
CA ALA A 176 -5.10 28.90 -14.05
C ALA A 176 -6.01 28.09 -14.98
N ALA A 177 -6.31 28.64 -16.16
CA ALA A 177 -7.12 28.00 -17.18
C ALA A 177 -6.46 26.71 -17.64
N ARG A 178 -7.21 25.61 -17.58
CA ARG A 178 -6.75 24.27 -17.98
C ARG A 178 -7.46 23.81 -19.25
N PRO A 179 -6.83 22.95 -20.06
CA PRO A 179 -7.55 22.21 -21.08
C PRO A 179 -8.64 21.33 -20.43
N GLU A 180 -9.61 20.91 -21.23
CA GLU A 180 -10.61 19.95 -20.79
C GLU A 180 -9.91 18.64 -20.37
N ALA A 181 -10.28 18.11 -19.21
CA ALA A 181 -9.67 16.89 -18.69
C ALA A 181 -10.10 15.70 -19.56
N ALA A 182 -9.16 14.79 -19.82
CA ALA A 182 -9.48 13.57 -20.55
C ALA A 182 -10.47 12.70 -19.75
N PRO A 183 -11.31 11.88 -20.42
CA PRO A 183 -12.17 10.92 -19.75
C PRO A 183 -11.35 9.98 -18.83
N LEU A 184 -11.84 9.76 -17.62
CA LEU A 184 -11.18 8.89 -16.67
C LEU A 184 -11.32 7.43 -17.08
N LYS A 185 -10.20 6.71 -16.94
CA LYS A 185 -10.15 5.26 -17.11
C LYS A 185 -9.82 4.61 -15.77
N ALA A 186 -10.49 3.51 -15.46
CA ALA A 186 -10.17 2.67 -14.33
C ALA A 186 -9.71 1.28 -14.77
N VAL A 187 -8.82 0.71 -13.96
CA VAL A 187 -8.52 -0.72 -13.97
C VAL A 187 -9.32 -1.36 -12.84
N ALA A 188 -10.18 -2.32 -13.16
CA ALA A 188 -11.03 -2.99 -12.19
C ALA A 188 -10.44 -4.31 -11.71
N THR A 189 -10.71 -4.69 -10.47
CA THR A 189 -10.48 -6.09 -10.06
C THR A 189 -11.51 -7.02 -10.68
N ASP A 190 -11.14 -8.28 -10.98
CA ASP A 190 -12.10 -9.28 -11.49
C ASP A 190 -13.33 -9.42 -10.57
N ASP A 191 -13.13 -9.41 -9.25
CA ASP A 191 -14.21 -9.40 -8.23
C ASP A 191 -15.17 -8.21 -8.37
N TYR A 192 -14.66 -7.04 -8.76
CA TYR A 192 -15.47 -5.84 -8.96
C TYR A 192 -16.39 -6.03 -10.17
N LEU A 193 -15.84 -6.52 -11.29
CA LEU A 193 -16.62 -6.77 -12.51
C LEU A 193 -17.73 -7.79 -12.27
N GLU A 194 -17.42 -8.88 -11.56
CA GLU A 194 -18.39 -9.93 -11.24
C GLU A 194 -19.52 -9.41 -10.34
N LYS A 195 -19.17 -8.75 -9.22
CA LYS A 195 -20.17 -8.29 -8.23
C LYS A 195 -20.99 -7.10 -8.70
N ALA A 196 -20.38 -6.17 -9.43
CA ALA A 196 -21.09 -5.04 -10.02
C ALA A 196 -21.85 -5.43 -11.32
N ASN A 197 -21.70 -6.68 -11.80
CA ASN A 197 -22.20 -7.14 -13.09
C ASN A 197 -21.81 -6.18 -14.24
N ALA A 198 -20.57 -5.70 -14.18
CA ALA A 198 -20.00 -4.72 -15.10
C ALA A 198 -19.03 -5.38 -16.09
N LYS A 199 -18.85 -4.76 -17.25
CA LYS A 199 -17.96 -5.23 -18.32
C LYS A 199 -16.93 -4.16 -18.65
N LEU A 200 -15.82 -4.60 -19.25
CA LEU A 200 -14.85 -3.69 -19.85
C LEU A 200 -15.55 -2.85 -20.93
N GLY A 201 -15.31 -1.55 -20.92
CA GLY A 201 -15.95 -0.55 -21.77
C GLY A 201 -17.17 0.11 -21.13
N ASP A 202 -17.74 -0.43 -20.05
CA ASP A 202 -18.85 0.21 -19.35
C ASP A 202 -18.38 1.50 -18.68
N GLU A 203 -19.28 2.48 -18.62
CA GLU A 203 -19.06 3.70 -17.86
C GLU A 203 -19.83 3.67 -16.54
N ILE A 204 -19.14 4.01 -15.45
CA ILE A 204 -19.67 3.95 -14.09
C ILE A 204 -19.50 5.31 -13.42
N ASP A 205 -20.51 5.70 -12.66
CA ASP A 205 -20.45 6.87 -11.79
C ASP A 205 -19.80 6.51 -10.46
N LEU A 206 -18.67 7.16 -10.15
CA LEU A 206 -17.96 7.02 -8.89
C LEU A 206 -18.07 8.31 -8.08
N THR A 207 -18.35 8.19 -6.78
CA THR A 207 -18.30 9.33 -5.88
C THR A 207 -16.91 9.48 -5.30
N LEU A 208 -16.18 10.53 -5.72
CA LEU A 208 -14.82 10.84 -5.29
C LEU A 208 -14.82 12.22 -4.65
N ALA A 209 -14.32 12.35 -3.40
CA ALA A 209 -14.34 13.61 -2.64
C ALA A 209 -15.72 14.32 -2.67
N GLY A 210 -16.80 13.55 -2.45
CA GLY A 210 -18.18 14.06 -2.49
C GLY A 210 -18.73 14.40 -3.88
N ASN A 211 -17.98 14.13 -4.94
CA ASN A 211 -18.31 14.49 -6.31
C ASN A 211 -18.51 13.26 -7.20
N THR A 212 -19.60 13.22 -7.96
CA THR A 212 -19.85 12.15 -8.93
C THR A 212 -18.99 12.36 -10.18
N VAL A 213 -18.12 11.40 -10.47
CA VAL A 213 -17.23 11.38 -11.63
C VAL A 213 -17.49 10.13 -12.46
N ARG A 214 -17.68 10.34 -13.77
CA ARG A 214 -17.88 9.26 -14.74
C ARG A 214 -16.53 8.65 -15.12
N VAL A 215 -16.44 7.32 -15.06
CA VAL A 215 -15.21 6.57 -15.33
C VAL A 215 -15.51 5.40 -16.26
N THR A 216 -14.67 5.18 -17.26
CA THR A 216 -14.75 4.01 -18.15
C THR A 216 -13.86 2.88 -17.64
N LEU A 217 -14.40 1.67 -17.57
CA LEU A 217 -13.63 0.47 -17.22
C LEU A 217 -12.76 0.03 -18.40
N ALA A 218 -11.44 0.24 -18.31
CA ALA A 218 -10.53 0.02 -19.44
C ALA A 218 -9.91 -1.39 -19.43
N GLU A 219 -9.47 -1.86 -18.26
CA GLU A 219 -8.81 -3.16 -18.10
C GLU A 219 -9.22 -3.84 -16.80
N SER A 220 -8.93 -5.14 -16.68
CA SER A 220 -9.10 -5.88 -15.43
C SER A 220 -7.80 -6.50 -14.94
N VAL A 221 -7.68 -6.58 -13.61
CA VAL A 221 -6.61 -7.29 -12.91
C VAL A 221 -7.21 -8.24 -11.88
N ARG A 222 -6.49 -9.31 -11.56
CA ARG A 222 -6.98 -10.27 -10.55
C ARG A 222 -7.10 -9.65 -9.17
N ARG A 223 -6.17 -8.76 -8.82
CA ARG A 223 -6.10 -8.16 -7.47
C ARG A 223 -5.26 -6.88 -7.50
N LEU A 224 -5.65 -5.92 -6.66
CA LEU A 224 -4.84 -4.76 -6.33
C LEU A 224 -4.22 -4.95 -4.94
N PRO A 225 -2.96 -4.53 -4.72
CA PRO A 225 -2.38 -4.48 -3.39
C PRO A 225 -3.21 -3.62 -2.45
N THR A 226 -3.14 -3.89 -1.14
CA THR A 226 -3.83 -3.16 -0.04
C THR A 226 -5.35 -3.07 -0.12
N THR A 227 -6.01 -3.47 -1.21
CA THR A 227 -7.48 -3.44 -1.30
C THR A 227 -8.14 -4.74 -0.84
N GLY A 228 -7.37 -5.75 -0.40
CA GLY A 228 -7.89 -7.10 -0.12
C GLY A 228 -8.42 -7.35 1.29
N THR A 229 -8.43 -6.36 2.18
CA THR A 229 -8.82 -6.51 3.58
C THR A 229 -10.06 -5.67 3.91
N ALA A 230 -11.03 -6.28 4.61
CA ALA A 230 -12.28 -5.63 5.00
C ALA A 230 -12.07 -4.33 5.78
N GLU A 231 -11.00 -4.26 6.59
CA GLU A 231 -10.67 -3.10 7.44
C GLU A 231 -10.44 -1.78 6.68
N LEU A 232 -9.80 -1.80 5.50
CA LEU A 232 -9.55 -0.56 4.74
C LEU A 232 -10.80 -0.03 4.03
N SER A 233 -11.81 -0.89 3.85
CA SER A 233 -13.10 -0.52 3.26
C SER A 233 -14.12 -0.02 4.29
N GLY A 234 -13.80 -0.10 5.60
CA GLY A 234 -14.77 0.14 6.67
C GLY A 234 -15.94 -0.85 6.70
N ALA A 235 -15.90 -1.89 5.85
CA ALA A 235 -16.93 -2.92 5.80
C ALA A 235 -16.74 -3.88 6.97
N ALA A 236 -17.76 -4.00 7.82
CA ALA A 236 -17.77 -4.92 8.96
C ALA A 236 -17.79 -6.41 8.55
N ASP A 237 -17.98 -6.71 7.26
CA ASP A 237 -18.08 -8.06 6.72
C ASP A 237 -17.26 -8.16 5.41
N PRO A 238 -16.26 -9.05 5.33
CA PRO A 238 -15.51 -9.33 4.10
C PRO A 238 -16.39 -9.70 2.90
N ALA A 239 -17.61 -10.22 3.14
CA ALA A 239 -18.56 -10.53 2.07
C ALA A 239 -19.13 -9.28 1.38
N GLN A 240 -19.13 -8.12 2.05
CA GLN A 240 -19.61 -6.84 1.52
C GLN A 240 -18.55 -6.10 0.69
N TYR A 241 -17.31 -6.60 0.65
CA TYR A 241 -16.28 -6.03 -0.20
C TYR A 241 -16.63 -6.20 -1.69
N GLY A 242 -16.97 -5.11 -2.36
CA GLY A 242 -17.44 -5.09 -3.75
C GLY A 242 -16.34 -5.15 -4.82
N GLY A 243 -15.09 -5.46 -4.46
CA GLY A 243 -13.93 -5.32 -5.34
C GLY A 243 -13.29 -3.92 -5.27
N ALA A 244 -12.26 -3.67 -6.08
CA ALA A 244 -11.56 -2.38 -6.16
C ALA A 244 -11.38 -1.87 -7.58
N LEU A 245 -11.17 -0.55 -7.68
CA LEU A 245 -10.82 0.18 -8.88
C LEU A 245 -9.50 0.93 -8.65
N LEU A 246 -8.62 0.90 -9.65
CA LEU A 246 -7.41 1.71 -9.71
C LEU A 246 -7.60 2.82 -10.73
N LEU A 247 -7.33 4.06 -10.30
CA LEU A 247 -7.45 5.28 -11.08
C LEU A 247 -6.11 6.00 -11.11
N ASP A 248 -5.84 6.71 -12.20
CA ASP A 248 -4.71 7.63 -12.28
C ASP A 248 -4.98 8.88 -11.42
N LEU A 249 -4.20 9.07 -10.36
CA LEU A 249 -4.41 10.15 -9.39
C LEU A 249 -4.31 11.54 -10.05
N LYS A 250 -3.41 11.72 -11.03
CA LYS A 250 -3.26 12.98 -11.75
C LYS A 250 -4.51 13.26 -12.58
N ALA A 251 -5.00 12.28 -13.33
CA ALA A 251 -6.22 12.44 -14.12
C ALA A 251 -7.43 12.77 -13.23
N VAL A 252 -7.55 12.10 -12.07
CA VAL A 252 -8.59 12.40 -11.08
C VAL A 252 -8.46 13.85 -10.57
N ALA A 253 -7.25 14.29 -10.22
CA ALA A 253 -6.99 15.66 -9.79
C ALA A 253 -7.35 16.69 -10.89
N GLU A 254 -7.05 16.41 -12.16
CA GLU A 254 -7.41 17.27 -13.29
C GLU A 254 -8.93 17.42 -13.46
N VAL A 255 -9.69 16.32 -13.31
CA VAL A 255 -11.16 16.35 -13.37
C VAL A 255 -11.76 17.10 -12.17
N LEU A 256 -11.22 16.89 -10.98
CA LEU A 256 -11.68 17.54 -9.75
C LEU A 256 -11.25 19.01 -9.66
N ALA A 257 -10.18 19.45 -10.35
CA ALA A 257 -9.68 20.82 -10.30
C ALA A 257 -10.71 21.89 -10.68
N ARG A 258 -11.73 21.53 -11.48
CA ARG A 258 -12.84 22.41 -11.88
C ARG A 258 -13.98 22.44 -10.87
N ARG A 259 -14.03 21.49 -9.95
CA ARG A 259 -15.08 21.40 -8.93
C ARG A 259 -14.61 22.12 -7.67
N THR A 260 -15.47 22.98 -7.14
CA THR A 260 -15.24 23.65 -5.87
C THR A 260 -15.05 22.61 -4.76
N THR A 261 -14.08 22.84 -3.87
CA THR A 261 -13.74 22.04 -2.67
C THR A 261 -13.32 20.57 -2.86
N ALA A 262 -13.30 20.05 -4.09
CA ALA A 262 -12.86 18.67 -4.34
C ALA A 262 -11.33 18.56 -4.43
N THR A 263 -10.69 18.05 -3.37
CA THR A 263 -9.27 17.69 -3.38
C THR A 263 -9.06 16.28 -2.87
N ILE A 264 -8.20 15.53 -3.56
CA ILE A 264 -7.72 14.22 -3.12
C ILE A 264 -6.22 14.35 -2.91
N GLU A 265 -5.79 14.08 -1.68
CA GLU A 265 -4.38 14.07 -1.31
C GLU A 265 -3.83 12.65 -1.36
N ALA A 266 -2.55 12.54 -1.68
CA ALA A 266 -1.87 11.25 -1.63
C ALA A 266 -1.73 10.81 -0.17
N THR A 267 -2.33 9.68 0.18
CA THR A 267 -2.25 9.10 1.52
C THR A 267 -1.04 8.19 1.72
N GLU A 268 -0.49 7.65 0.63
CA GLU A 268 0.64 6.73 0.67
C GLU A 268 1.53 6.93 -0.57
N TRP A 269 2.83 6.69 -0.39
CA TRP A 269 3.82 6.71 -1.47
C TRP A 269 4.50 5.36 -1.61
N TRP A 270 4.46 4.82 -2.82
CA TRP A 270 5.07 3.53 -3.15
C TRP A 270 6.42 3.76 -3.83
N LEU A 271 7.48 3.20 -3.26
CA LEU A 271 8.84 3.37 -3.78
C LEU A 271 9.49 2.02 -4.10
N SER A 272 10.10 1.93 -5.28
CA SER A 272 10.98 0.83 -5.64
C SER A 272 12.45 1.22 -5.42
N ALA A 273 13.15 0.51 -4.55
CA ALA A 273 14.59 0.64 -4.39
C ALA A 273 15.35 -0.32 -5.34
N GLY A 274 16.58 0.05 -5.69
CA GLY A 274 17.50 -0.87 -6.38
C GLY A 274 17.78 -2.14 -5.55
N PRO A 275 18.20 -3.25 -6.18
CA PRO A 275 18.52 -4.48 -5.47
C PRO A 275 19.55 -4.23 -4.35
N GLY A 276 19.17 -4.51 -3.10
CA GLY A 276 20.04 -4.32 -1.91
C GLY A 276 20.03 -2.91 -1.30
N ASP A 277 19.45 -1.90 -1.96
CA ASP A 277 19.46 -0.52 -1.48
C ASP A 277 18.31 -0.17 -0.53
N ALA A 278 17.31 -1.06 -0.39
CA ALA A 278 16.12 -0.81 0.42
C ALA A 278 16.44 -0.36 1.87
N PRO A 279 17.41 -0.95 2.61
CA PRO A 279 17.74 -0.49 3.96
C PRO A 279 18.32 0.92 3.98
N LYS A 280 19.15 1.26 2.98
CA LYS A 280 19.76 2.59 2.85
C LYS A 280 18.71 3.66 2.53
N VAL A 281 17.80 3.36 1.60
CA VAL A 281 16.68 4.26 1.24
C VAL A 281 15.75 4.44 2.44
N ALA A 282 15.41 3.37 3.15
CA ALA A 282 14.57 3.45 4.36
C ALA A 282 15.22 4.29 5.45
N ALA A 283 16.52 4.10 5.72
CA ALA A 283 17.25 4.92 6.69
C ALA A 283 17.27 6.41 6.30
N ALA A 284 17.44 6.72 5.01
CA ALA A 284 17.38 8.10 4.52
C ALA A 284 15.99 8.73 4.68
N LEU A 285 14.92 7.97 4.40
CA LEU A 285 13.54 8.44 4.57
C LEU A 285 13.19 8.66 6.04
N ARG A 286 13.57 7.73 6.93
CA ARG A 286 13.35 7.84 8.38
C ARG A 286 14.13 8.99 9.02
N ALA A 287 15.20 9.44 8.38
CA ALA A 287 16.00 10.57 8.86
C ALA A 287 15.45 11.94 8.39
N LEU A 288 14.41 11.97 7.57
CA LEU A 288 13.78 13.23 7.16
C LEU A 288 13.06 13.87 8.35
N PRO A 289 13.24 15.17 8.60
CA PRO A 289 12.70 15.85 9.78
C PRO A 289 11.17 15.88 9.83
N ASP A 290 10.51 15.88 8.68
CA ASP A 290 9.04 15.94 8.55
C ASP A 290 8.40 14.56 8.29
N THR A 291 9.14 13.47 8.51
CA THR A 291 8.66 12.10 8.30
C THR A 291 8.72 11.34 9.62
N ASP A 292 7.57 10.84 10.07
CA ASP A 292 7.54 9.89 11.19
C ASP A 292 8.20 8.57 10.75
N PRO A 293 9.29 8.12 11.41
CA PRO A 293 9.95 6.87 11.04
C PRO A 293 9.04 5.65 11.05
N ALA A 294 7.97 5.66 11.87
CA ALA A 294 6.99 4.57 11.95
C ALA A 294 6.13 4.44 10.69
N GLN A 295 5.99 5.51 9.90
CA GLN A 295 5.26 5.49 8.63
C GLN A 295 6.08 4.89 7.47
N VAL A 296 7.39 4.71 7.66
CA VAL A 296 8.27 4.12 6.63
C VAL A 296 8.23 2.59 6.73
N LEU A 297 7.33 1.99 5.95
CA LEU A 297 7.16 0.55 5.85
C LEU A 297 8.11 -0.06 4.81
N VAL A 298 8.92 -1.03 5.23
CA VAL A 298 9.83 -1.76 4.35
C VAL A 298 9.36 -3.20 4.23
N ARG A 299 9.01 -3.62 3.01
CA ARG A 299 8.47 -4.96 2.74
C ARG A 299 9.34 -6.10 3.30
N ALA A 300 10.66 -5.99 3.20
CA ALA A 300 11.58 -7.01 3.69
C ALA A 300 11.62 -7.09 5.23
N GLU A 301 11.60 -5.94 5.90
CA GLU A 301 11.55 -5.87 7.37
C GLU A 301 10.21 -6.43 7.88
N ALA A 302 9.09 -6.04 7.26
CA ALA A 302 7.77 -6.57 7.58
C ALA A 302 7.69 -8.09 7.36
N ALA A 303 8.27 -8.61 6.28
CA ALA A 303 8.35 -10.05 6.04
C ALA A 303 9.15 -10.78 7.12
N GLN A 304 10.27 -10.20 7.59
CA GLN A 304 11.05 -10.79 8.68
C GLN A 304 10.29 -10.75 10.01
N GLN A 305 9.62 -9.64 10.33
CA GLN A 305 8.79 -9.54 11.54
C GLN A 305 7.68 -10.59 11.56
N LEU A 306 7.06 -10.87 10.41
CA LEU A 306 6.05 -11.93 10.29
C LEU A 306 6.64 -13.35 10.45
N VAL A 307 7.91 -13.54 10.08
CA VAL A 307 8.63 -14.82 10.29
C VAL A 307 9.00 -15.00 11.76
N ASP A 308 9.44 -13.93 12.41
CA ASP A 308 9.89 -13.93 13.80
C ASP A 308 8.72 -13.86 14.80
N ASP A 309 7.48 -13.67 14.33
CA ASP A 309 6.28 -13.65 15.15
C ASP A 309 6.15 -15.00 15.90
N PRO A 310 6.02 -15.01 17.25
CA PRO A 310 5.85 -16.22 18.04
C PRO A 310 4.68 -17.11 17.57
N LEU A 311 3.64 -16.55 16.96
CA LEU A 311 2.53 -17.30 16.37
C LEU A 311 2.96 -18.08 15.11
N GLY A 312 3.94 -17.58 14.36
CA GLY A 312 4.54 -18.25 13.19
C GLY A 312 5.73 -19.16 13.54
N ALA A 313 6.55 -18.78 14.52
CA ALA A 313 7.75 -19.50 14.93
C ALA A 313 7.47 -20.78 15.75
N GLY A 314 6.33 -20.83 16.47
CA GLY A 314 5.91 -21.98 17.26
C GLY A 314 5.74 -23.26 16.41
N PRO A 315 4.85 -23.27 15.39
CA PRO A 315 4.69 -24.42 14.50
C PRO A 315 5.97 -24.78 13.74
N GLN A 316 6.78 -23.80 13.34
CA GLN A 316 8.01 -24.03 12.57
C GLN A 316 9.06 -24.84 13.35
N SER A 317 9.14 -24.69 14.68
CA SER A 317 10.05 -25.47 15.52
C SER A 317 9.46 -26.82 15.97
N ALA A 318 8.15 -26.90 16.20
CA ALA A 318 7.50 -28.11 16.68
C ALA A 318 7.28 -29.18 15.58
N LEU A 319 6.86 -28.76 14.38
CA LEU A 319 6.58 -29.68 13.26
C LEU A 319 7.76 -30.57 12.83
N PRO A 320 8.99 -30.06 12.66
CA PRO A 320 10.12 -30.93 12.32
C PRO A 320 10.45 -31.91 13.44
N ALA A 321 10.31 -31.51 14.72
CA ALA A 321 10.51 -32.43 15.85
C ALA A 321 9.49 -33.58 15.82
N VAL A 322 8.21 -33.27 15.57
CA VAL A 322 7.15 -34.29 15.41
C VAL A 322 7.46 -35.21 14.22
N ALA A 323 7.94 -34.66 13.09
CA ALA A 323 8.33 -35.46 11.93
C ALA A 323 9.48 -36.43 12.25
N VAL A 324 10.50 -36.00 13.01
CA VAL A 324 11.60 -36.86 13.45
C VAL A 324 11.10 -37.99 14.35
N VAL A 325 10.22 -37.69 15.31
CA VAL A 325 9.62 -38.71 16.19
C VAL A 325 8.79 -39.70 15.39
N ALA A 326 7.96 -39.22 14.46
CA ALA A 326 7.15 -40.08 13.58
C ALA A 326 8.02 -40.98 12.70
N ALA A 327 9.11 -40.46 12.14
CA ALA A 327 10.07 -41.24 11.36
C ALA A 327 10.76 -42.32 12.21
N ALA A 328 11.13 -42.01 13.45
CA ALA A 328 11.69 -42.98 14.38
C ALA A 328 10.69 -44.10 14.72
N LEU A 329 9.42 -43.74 15.01
CA LEU A 329 8.36 -44.72 15.26
C LEU A 329 8.09 -45.62 14.04
N ALA A 330 8.04 -45.03 12.85
CA ALA A 330 7.89 -45.77 11.60
C ALA A 330 9.07 -46.75 11.38
N ALA A 331 10.30 -46.32 11.67
CA ALA A 331 11.48 -47.18 11.58
C ALA A 331 11.45 -48.35 12.58
N VAL A 332 10.95 -48.11 13.81
CA VAL A 332 10.75 -49.18 14.81
C VAL A 332 9.69 -50.17 14.33
N GLY A 333 8.54 -49.70 13.85
CA GLY A 333 7.49 -50.56 13.29
C GLY A 333 8.00 -51.40 12.13
N PHE A 334 8.73 -50.77 11.20
CA PHE A 334 9.41 -51.45 10.10
C PHE A 334 10.39 -52.52 10.60
N ALA A 335 11.22 -52.22 11.61
CA ALA A 335 12.16 -53.18 12.19
C ALA A 335 11.45 -54.42 12.76
N VAL A 336 10.35 -54.21 13.50
CA VAL A 336 9.53 -55.29 14.06
C VAL A 336 8.95 -56.15 12.95
N SER A 337 8.29 -55.56 11.95
CA SER A 337 7.71 -56.30 10.82
C SER A 337 8.77 -57.06 10.01
N ALA A 338 9.90 -56.42 9.72
CA ALA A 338 11.01 -57.04 8.99
C ALA A 338 11.63 -58.20 9.78
N SER A 339 11.72 -58.08 11.11
CA SER A 339 12.22 -59.16 11.98
C SER A 339 11.27 -60.37 12.01
N GLY A 340 9.95 -60.12 12.08
CA GLY A 340 8.93 -61.16 12.04
C GLY A 340 8.93 -61.94 10.73
N SER A 341 8.90 -61.22 9.61
CA SER A 341 8.95 -61.83 8.26
C SER A 341 10.21 -62.68 8.04
N ARG A 342 11.37 -62.22 8.55
CA ARG A 342 12.61 -63.02 8.52
C ARG A 342 12.51 -64.31 9.33
N ARG A 343 11.86 -64.25 10.50
CA ARG A 343 11.77 -65.40 11.41
C ARG A 343 10.88 -66.48 10.81
N GLU A 344 9.80 -66.08 10.16
CA GLU A 344 8.89 -66.97 9.44
C GLU A 344 9.59 -67.66 8.25
N ARG A 345 10.35 -66.90 7.46
CA ARG A 345 11.13 -67.43 6.31
C ARG A 345 12.47 -68.05 6.68
N SER A 346 12.78 -68.18 7.96
CA SER A 346 14.09 -68.68 8.41
C SER A 346 14.34 -70.15 8.06
N ALA A 347 13.27 -70.97 8.07
CA ALA A 347 13.33 -72.38 7.69
C ALA A 347 13.63 -72.55 6.19
N GLU A 348 12.94 -71.79 5.33
CA GLU A 348 13.15 -71.80 3.88
C GLU A 348 14.55 -71.32 3.50
N LEU A 349 15.03 -70.27 4.16
CA LEU A 349 16.41 -69.79 4.01
C LEU A 349 17.44 -70.81 4.51
N GLY A 350 17.08 -71.65 5.50
CA GLY A 350 17.88 -72.78 5.97
C GLY A 350 18.03 -73.87 4.90
N VAL A 351 16.95 -74.21 4.21
CA VAL A 351 16.97 -75.18 3.09
C VAL A 351 17.81 -74.67 1.92
N LEU A 352 17.63 -73.40 1.51
CA LEU A 352 18.44 -72.79 0.46
C LEU A 352 19.94 -72.74 0.81
N ARG A 353 20.27 -72.55 2.09
CA ARG A 353 21.66 -72.65 2.57
C ARG A 353 22.20 -74.07 2.52
N ALA A 354 21.40 -75.08 2.87
CA ALA A 354 21.79 -76.48 2.77
C ALA A 354 22.06 -76.92 1.33
N LEU A 355 21.37 -76.31 0.36
CA LEU A 355 21.60 -76.47 -1.08
C LEU A 355 22.80 -75.67 -1.62
N GLY A 356 23.58 -74.99 -0.75
CA GLY A 356 24.83 -74.32 -1.11
C GLY A 356 24.71 -72.85 -1.52
N ALA A 357 23.55 -72.20 -1.32
CA ALA A 357 23.39 -70.80 -1.70
C ALA A 357 24.35 -69.88 -0.92
N PRO A 358 25.10 -69.00 -1.61
CA PRO A 358 26.05 -68.11 -0.95
C PRO A 358 25.31 -67.06 -0.11
N ARG A 359 25.77 -66.85 1.13
CA ARG A 359 25.16 -65.89 2.10
C ARG A 359 24.96 -64.49 1.52
N ARG A 360 25.87 -64.06 0.65
CA ARG A 360 25.81 -62.75 -0.04
C ARG A 360 24.63 -62.64 -0.99
N GLN A 361 24.25 -63.73 -1.66
CA GLN A 361 23.11 -63.74 -2.60
C GLN A 361 21.78 -63.69 -1.85
N LEU A 362 21.66 -64.43 -0.74
CA LEU A 362 20.48 -64.37 0.14
C LEU A 362 20.35 -62.99 0.80
N ALA A 363 21.46 -62.39 1.24
CA ALA A 363 21.45 -61.04 1.81
C ALA A 363 21.06 -59.96 0.80
N ARG A 364 21.56 -60.04 -0.45
CA ARG A 364 21.16 -59.14 -1.54
C ARG A 364 19.69 -59.27 -1.92
N MET A 365 19.17 -60.50 -1.98
CA MET A 365 17.76 -60.76 -2.26
C MET A 365 16.88 -60.07 -1.22
N ILE A 366 17.16 -60.29 0.07
CA ILE A 366 16.38 -59.66 1.16
C ILE A 366 16.56 -58.14 1.13
N ALA A 367 17.77 -57.63 0.91
CA ALA A 367 18.00 -56.19 0.80
C ALA A 367 17.22 -55.57 -0.37
N ALA A 368 17.12 -56.26 -1.51
CA ALA A 368 16.32 -55.82 -2.65
C ALA A 368 14.82 -55.84 -2.33
N GLU A 369 14.31 -56.90 -1.70
CA GLU A 369 12.91 -57.00 -1.28
C GLU A 369 12.53 -55.87 -0.32
N GLN A 370 13.33 -55.65 0.73
CA GLN A 370 13.10 -54.57 1.68
C GLN A 370 13.29 -53.19 1.04
N GLY A 371 14.24 -53.05 0.12
CA GLY A 371 14.45 -51.81 -0.65
C GLY A 371 13.23 -51.44 -1.49
N VAL A 372 12.59 -52.42 -2.13
CA VAL A 372 11.33 -52.20 -2.88
C VAL A 372 10.20 -51.76 -1.94
N LEU A 373 10.07 -52.38 -0.76
CA LEU A 373 9.06 -51.98 0.22
C LEU A 373 9.29 -50.55 0.74
N ILE A 374 10.54 -50.19 1.04
CA ILE A 374 10.90 -48.83 1.47
C ILE A 374 10.59 -47.83 0.35
N ALA A 375 10.98 -48.12 -0.90
CA ALA A 375 10.72 -47.24 -2.03
C ALA A 375 9.21 -47.03 -2.24
N LEU A 376 8.42 -48.10 -2.17
CA LEU A 376 6.97 -48.02 -2.31
C LEU A 376 6.32 -47.22 -1.17
N ALA A 377 6.76 -47.45 0.07
CA ALA A 377 6.27 -46.71 1.24
C ALA A 377 6.59 -45.21 1.12
N LEU A 378 7.79 -44.84 0.66
CA LEU A 378 8.18 -43.45 0.43
C LEU A 378 7.36 -42.80 -0.68
N LEU A 379 7.12 -43.51 -1.80
CA LEU A 379 6.29 -43.01 -2.90
C LEU A 379 4.85 -42.76 -2.45
N ILE A 380 4.25 -43.72 -1.74
CA ILE A 380 2.88 -43.59 -1.23
C ILE A 380 2.81 -42.46 -0.18
N GLY A 381 3.77 -42.43 0.76
CA GLY A 381 3.86 -41.40 1.77
C GLY A 381 4.02 -40.00 1.19
N LEU A 382 4.84 -39.85 0.14
CA LEU A 382 5.00 -38.59 -0.59
C LEU A 382 3.68 -38.17 -1.27
N GLY A 383 2.99 -39.10 -1.92
CA GLY A 383 1.71 -38.82 -2.57
C GLY A 383 0.64 -38.36 -1.57
N ILE A 384 0.44 -39.14 -0.50
CA ILE A 384 -0.52 -38.80 0.57
C ILE A 384 -0.13 -37.50 1.25
N GLY A 385 1.14 -37.31 1.61
CA GLY A 385 1.64 -36.09 2.23
C GLY A 385 1.40 -34.86 1.35
N THR A 386 1.68 -34.96 0.04
CA THR A 386 1.45 -33.87 -0.92
C THR A 386 -0.03 -33.48 -1.00
N VAL A 387 -0.92 -34.47 -1.07
CA VAL A 387 -2.38 -34.24 -1.09
C VAL A 387 -2.83 -33.58 0.21
N LEU A 388 -2.38 -34.11 1.34
CA LEU A 388 -2.76 -33.60 2.66
C LEU A 388 -2.26 -32.17 2.86
N THR A 389 -1.00 -31.87 2.52
CA THR A 389 -0.46 -30.50 2.62
C THR A 389 -1.25 -29.53 1.74
N ARG A 390 -1.56 -29.89 0.49
CA ARG A 390 -2.33 -29.00 -0.40
C ARG A 390 -3.79 -28.85 0.00
N ALA A 391 -4.39 -29.84 0.64
CA ALA A 391 -5.76 -29.76 1.12
C ALA A 391 -5.86 -29.04 2.47
N VAL A 392 -4.98 -29.34 3.41
CA VAL A 392 -5.11 -28.92 4.82
C VAL A 392 -4.46 -27.56 5.09
N VAL A 393 -3.28 -27.28 4.51
CA VAL A 393 -2.58 -26.00 4.77
C VAL A 393 -3.45 -24.79 4.42
N PRO A 394 -4.12 -24.72 3.25
CA PRO A 394 -4.98 -23.59 2.93
C PRO A 394 -6.20 -23.44 3.86
N LEU A 395 -6.59 -24.52 4.57
CA LEU A 395 -7.72 -24.51 5.51
C LEU A 395 -7.31 -24.08 6.92
N ILE A 396 -6.05 -24.26 7.31
CA ILE A 396 -5.56 -23.96 8.66
C ILE A 396 -4.88 -22.59 8.73
N VAL A 397 -4.30 -22.12 7.62
CA VAL A 397 -3.71 -20.76 7.58
C VAL A 397 -4.85 -19.75 7.45
N LEU A 398 -5.46 -19.44 8.59
CA LEU A 398 -6.19 -18.21 8.82
C LEU A 398 -5.19 -17.17 9.34
N THR A 399 -5.33 -15.93 8.91
CA THR A 399 -4.63 -14.80 9.52
C THR A 399 -4.99 -14.71 11.02
N GLY A 400 -4.22 -13.97 11.82
CA GLY A 400 -4.53 -13.73 13.24
C GLY A 400 -5.93 -13.13 13.51
N GLN A 401 -6.64 -12.72 12.47
CA GLN A 401 -8.01 -12.19 12.49
C GLN A 401 -9.05 -13.17 11.91
N ALA A 402 -8.73 -14.47 11.80
CA ALA A 402 -9.60 -15.52 11.26
C ALA A 402 -9.98 -15.38 9.77
N ASP A 403 -9.34 -14.47 9.03
CA ASP A 403 -9.57 -14.27 7.59
C ASP A 403 -8.57 -15.04 6.73
N ARG A 404 -8.96 -15.40 5.49
CA ARG A 404 -8.07 -16.04 4.52
C ARG A 404 -6.96 -15.06 4.10
N PRO A 405 -5.67 -15.45 4.19
CA PRO A 405 -4.58 -14.60 3.75
C PRO A 405 -4.73 -14.24 2.28
N VAL A 406 -4.50 -12.96 2.00
CA VAL A 406 -4.48 -12.40 0.66
C VAL A 406 -3.06 -11.87 0.40
N PRO A 407 -2.32 -12.39 -0.60
CA PRO A 407 -2.68 -13.46 -1.54
C PRO A 407 -2.74 -14.86 -0.89
N SER A 408 -3.44 -15.79 -1.53
CA SER A 408 -3.62 -17.17 -1.04
C SER A 408 -2.29 -17.86 -0.80
N VAL A 409 -2.22 -18.66 0.27
CA VAL A 409 -1.02 -19.44 0.62
C VAL A 409 -0.60 -20.34 -0.54
N LEU A 410 0.58 -20.07 -1.08
CA LEU A 410 1.19 -20.89 -2.10
C LEU A 410 1.93 -22.05 -1.43
N VAL A 411 1.45 -23.27 -1.64
CA VAL A 411 2.14 -24.48 -1.16
C VAL A 411 3.22 -24.87 -2.16
N GLU A 412 4.44 -24.40 -1.92
CA GLU A 412 5.62 -24.84 -2.66
C GLU A 412 6.25 -26.06 -2.01
N LEU A 413 6.55 -27.08 -2.82
CA LEU A 413 7.26 -28.30 -2.41
C LEU A 413 8.62 -28.35 -3.11
N PRO A 414 9.63 -27.61 -2.61
CA PRO A 414 10.93 -27.56 -3.25
C PRO A 414 11.57 -28.94 -3.27
N ALA A 415 11.85 -29.46 -4.47
CA ALA A 415 12.28 -30.84 -4.67
C ALA A 415 13.52 -31.22 -3.85
N GLY A 416 14.45 -30.29 -3.64
CA GLY A 416 15.64 -30.51 -2.83
C GLY A 416 15.34 -30.79 -1.35
N GLN A 417 14.45 -30.02 -0.73
CA GLN A 417 14.07 -30.23 0.68
C GLN A 417 13.23 -31.51 0.84
N VAL A 418 12.33 -31.76 -0.11
CA VAL A 418 11.55 -33.01 -0.14
C VAL A 418 12.46 -34.22 -0.27
N ALA A 419 13.46 -34.18 -1.16
CA ALA A 419 14.45 -35.25 -1.30
C ALA A 419 15.29 -35.44 -0.03
N ALA A 420 15.70 -34.36 0.63
CA ALA A 420 16.42 -34.43 1.91
C ALA A 420 15.57 -35.08 3.02
N LEU A 421 14.28 -34.72 3.11
CA LEU A 421 13.35 -35.35 4.05
C LEU A 421 13.18 -36.85 3.77
N LEU A 422 12.94 -37.23 2.50
CA LEU A 422 12.80 -38.63 2.12
C LEU A 422 14.08 -39.43 2.41
N ALA A 423 15.26 -38.84 2.15
CA ALA A 423 16.54 -39.45 2.48
C ALA A 423 16.70 -39.65 4.00
N GLY A 424 16.33 -38.65 4.80
CA GLY A 424 16.34 -38.74 6.27
C GLY A 424 15.41 -39.83 6.80
N VAL A 425 14.18 -39.91 6.29
CA VAL A 425 13.21 -40.95 6.68
C VAL A 425 13.67 -42.34 6.25
N ALA A 426 14.27 -42.47 5.07
CA ALA A 426 14.79 -43.74 4.55
C ALA A 426 16.05 -44.24 5.28
N ALA A 427 16.83 -43.34 5.88
CA ALA A 427 18.12 -43.67 6.47
C ALA A 427 18.01 -44.74 7.57
N LEU A 428 17.06 -44.61 8.49
CA LEU A 428 16.87 -45.55 9.60
C LEU A 428 16.47 -46.97 9.11
N PRO A 429 15.42 -47.14 8.29
CA PRO A 429 15.09 -48.43 7.67
C PRO A 429 16.25 -49.05 6.88
N LEU A 430 16.99 -48.25 6.10
CA LEU A 430 18.13 -48.73 5.33
C LEU A 430 19.27 -49.22 6.24
N VAL A 431 19.56 -48.52 7.34
CA VAL A 431 20.53 -48.98 8.35
C VAL A 431 20.06 -50.27 9.02
N ILE A 432 18.76 -50.42 9.30
CA ILE A 432 18.19 -51.67 9.84
C ILE A 432 18.39 -52.82 8.84
N VAL A 433 18.05 -52.62 7.57
CA VAL A 433 18.24 -53.64 6.51
C VAL A 433 19.72 -54.01 6.38
N ALA A 434 20.62 -53.01 6.36
CA ALA A 434 22.06 -53.22 6.25
C ALA A 434 22.62 -53.99 7.45
N THR A 435 22.27 -53.60 8.69
CA THR A 435 22.73 -54.28 9.90
C THR A 435 22.21 -55.71 9.98
N MET A 436 20.95 -55.97 9.59
CA MET A 436 20.41 -57.33 9.50
C MET A 436 21.08 -58.17 8.40
N ALA A 437 21.48 -57.56 7.28
CA ALA A 437 22.21 -58.25 6.22
C ALA A 437 23.67 -58.58 6.60
N LEU A 438 24.28 -57.75 7.45
CA LEU A 438 25.70 -57.85 7.85
C LEU A 438 25.92 -58.67 9.14
N ARG A 439 24.94 -58.76 10.06
CA ARG A 439 25.07 -59.54 11.30
C ARG A 439 25.25 -61.03 10.96
N ARG A 440 26.43 -61.58 11.32
CA ARG A 440 26.75 -63.01 11.22
C ARG A 440 25.81 -63.79 12.15
N GLY A 441 24.93 -64.61 11.58
CA GLY A 441 24.24 -65.64 12.38
C GLY A 441 25.29 -66.60 12.91
N ASP A 442 25.44 -66.66 14.23
CA ASP A 442 26.39 -67.54 14.92
C ASP A 442 25.85 -68.98 14.84
N PRO A 443 26.46 -69.87 14.04
CA PRO A 443 25.91 -71.20 13.74
C PRO A 443 25.87 -72.12 14.96
N ALA A 444 26.58 -71.79 16.04
CA ALA A 444 26.66 -72.60 17.25
C ALA A 444 25.36 -72.59 18.09
N VAL A 445 24.53 -71.55 17.99
CA VAL A 445 23.30 -71.44 18.81
C VAL A 445 22.11 -72.16 18.17
N THR A 446 22.06 -72.26 16.84
CA THR A 446 20.95 -72.90 16.11
C THR A 446 20.98 -74.43 16.13
N LEU A 447 22.14 -75.06 16.32
CA LEU A 447 22.25 -76.52 16.43
C LEU A 447 21.99 -77.06 17.85
N ARG A 448 21.95 -76.20 18.87
CA ARG A 448 21.69 -76.62 20.26
C ARG A 448 20.20 -76.71 20.59
N HIS A 449 19.32 -76.09 19.81
CA HIS A 449 17.87 -76.14 20.01
C HIS A 449 17.16 -77.29 19.29
N GLN A 450 17.84 -78.04 18.41
CA GLN A 450 17.27 -79.24 17.77
C GLN A 450 17.65 -80.56 18.47
N GLY A 451 18.44 -80.51 19.55
CA GLY A 451 18.82 -81.70 20.33
C GLY A 451 17.93 -82.01 21.53
N ASP A 452 16.88 -81.21 21.77
CA ASP A 452 16.03 -81.27 22.98
C ASP A 452 14.55 -81.63 22.68
N HIS A 453 14.30 -82.38 21.60
CA HIS A 453 13.01 -83.03 21.34
C HIS A 453 13.16 -84.54 21.21
#